data_AF-A0A024E1X2-F1
#
_entry.id   AF-A0A024E1X2-F1
#
_cell.length_a   1.000
_cell.length_b   1.000
_cell.length_c   1.000
_cell.angle_alpha   90.00
_cell.angle_beta   90.00
_cell.angle_gamma   90.00
#
_symmetry.space_group_name_H-M   'P 1'
#
loop_
_entity.id
_entity.type
_entity.pdbx_description
1 polymer ?
#
loop_
_entity_poly.entity_id
_entity_poly.type
_entity_poly.pdbx_seq_one_letter_code
_entity_poly.pdbx_strand_id
1 'polypeptide(L)'
;MKVKRRRFPLALAVIIIGSVLFGSVKIGKSISLRNQKLGIISANNREISNLKLEIDNLNSELENSSSADFIEKVAREDLGMVKPREVIYVDKNKDKTENTDKGI
;
A
#
# COMPACT_ATOMS: atom_id res chain seq x y z
N MET A 1 67.40 26.08 21.83
CA MET A 1 66.53 24.98 22.31
C MET A 1 65.88 24.28 21.13
N LYS A 2 66.15 22.98 20.92
CA LYS A 2 65.51 22.20 19.84
C LYS A 2 64.07 21.86 20.26
N VAL A 3 63.09 22.58 19.73
CA VAL A 3 61.68 22.36 20.03
C VAL A 3 61.26 20.99 19.47
N LYS A 4 61.07 20.02 20.35
CA LYS A 4 60.76 18.63 19.97
C LYS A 4 59.34 18.57 19.40
N ARG A 5 59.29 18.43 18.07
CA ARG A 5 58.19 18.28 17.11
C ARG A 5 56.76 18.09 17.69
N ARG A 6 55.86 19.01 17.32
CA ARG A 6 54.39 19.07 17.53
C ARG A 6 53.56 17.91 16.94
N ARG A 7 54.05 16.66 16.93
CA ARG A 7 53.37 15.53 16.26
C ARG A 7 52.21 14.92 17.07
N PHE A 8 52.19 15.10 18.39
CA PHE A 8 51.15 14.57 19.27
C PHE A 8 49.76 15.21 19.06
N PRO A 9 49.60 16.56 19.02
CA PRO A 9 48.29 17.17 18.77
C PRO A 9 47.78 16.90 17.34
N LEU A 10 48.68 16.76 16.36
CA LEU A 10 48.33 16.40 14.98
C LEU A 10 47.80 14.96 14.87
N ALA A 11 48.43 13.99 15.55
CA ALA A 11 47.94 12.62 15.58
C ALA A 11 46.56 12.50 16.24
N LEU A 12 46.32 13.24 17.34
CA LEU A 12 45.02 13.29 18.01
C LEU A 12 43.94 13.88 17.09
N ALA A 13 44.24 14.97 16.38
CA ALA A 13 43.31 15.60 15.44
C ALA A 13 42.91 14.64 14.29
N VAL A 14 43.86 13.86 13.76
CA VAL A 14 43.57 12.86 12.71
C VAL A 14 42.67 11.75 13.23
N ILE A 15 42.87 11.30 14.48
CA ILE A 15 42.01 10.28 15.11
C ILE A 15 40.58 10.80 15.31
N ILE A 16 40.42 12.04 15.75
CA ILE A 16 39.10 12.68 15.93
C ILE A 16 38.39 12.84 14.58
N ILE A 17 39.09 13.32 13.56
CA ILE A 17 38.50 13.46 12.21
C ILE A 17 38.12 12.09 11.65
N GLY A 18 38.99 11.08 11.82
CA GLY A 18 38.73 9.71 11.40
C GLY A 18 37.51 9.10 12.10
N SER A 19 37.35 9.32 13.41
CA SER A 19 36.21 8.81 14.17
C SER A 19 34.90 9.47 13.78
N VAL A 20 34.90 10.79 13.55
CA VAL A 20 33.73 11.54 13.07
C VAL A 20 33.31 11.05 11.68
N LEU A 21 34.25 10.94 10.73
CA LEU A 21 33.95 10.46 9.38
C LEU A 21 33.40 9.03 9.38
N PHE A 22 33.99 8.13 10.18
CA PHE A 22 33.51 6.76 10.32
C PHE A 22 32.12 6.69 10.96
N GLY A 23 31.86 7.50 11.97
CA GLY A 23 30.56 7.62 12.65
C GLY A 23 29.45 8.11 11.70
N SER A 24 29.73 9.15 10.91
CA SER A 24 28.76 9.73 9.97
C SER A 24 28.25 8.71 8.94
N VAL A 25 29.12 7.85 8.40
CA VAL A 25 28.74 6.82 7.42
C VAL A 25 27.81 5.76 8.02
N LYS A 26 28.03 5.36 9.28
CA LYS A 26 27.19 4.38 9.98
C LYS A 26 25.79 4.93 10.27
N ILE A 27 25.70 6.20 10.66
CA ILE A 27 24.42 6.88 10.95
C ILE A 27 23.58 7.05 9.69
N GLY A 28 24.18 7.42 8.55
CA GLY A 28 23.44 7.54 7.29
C GLY A 28 22.78 6.23 6.85
N LYS A 29 23.53 5.11 6.95
CA LYS A 29 22.99 3.78 6.60
C LYS A 29 21.87 3.33 7.55
N SER A 30 21.99 3.58 8.86
CA SER A 30 20.97 3.17 9.83
C SER A 30 19.65 3.95 9.67
N ILE A 31 19.73 5.25 9.35
CA ILE A 31 18.55 6.07 9.06
C ILE A 31 17.84 5.60 7.80
N SER A 32 18.59 5.34 6.72
CA SER A 32 18.01 4.85 5.47
C SER A 32 17.28 3.50 5.65
N LEU A 33 17.92 2.54 6.31
CA LEU A 33 17.30 1.25 6.64
C LEU A 33 16.06 1.41 7.52
N ARG A 34 16.10 2.31 8.51
CA ARG A 34 14.95 2.60 9.35
C ARG A 34 13.78 3.15 8.54
N ASN A 35 14.03 4.09 7.64
CA ASN A 35 12.98 4.67 6.80
C ASN A 35 12.37 3.66 5.84
N GLN A 36 13.18 2.76 5.26
CA GLN A 36 12.67 1.64 4.46
C GLN A 36 11.77 0.72 5.28
N LYS A 37 12.20 0.33 6.48
CA LYS A 37 11.39 -0.51 7.38
C LYS A 37 10.08 0.18 7.78
N LEU A 38 10.12 1.48 8.07
CA LEU A 38 8.92 2.26 8.38
C LEU A 38 7.96 2.32 7.19
N GLY A 39 8.49 2.46 5.97
CA GLY A 39 7.69 2.39 4.74
C GLY A 39 6.97 1.04 4.61
N ILE A 40 7.69 -0.07 4.77
CA ILE A 40 7.11 -1.42 4.72
C ILE A 40 6.06 -1.61 5.81
N ILE A 41 6.34 -1.21 7.05
CA ILE A 41 5.37 -1.31 8.15
C ILE A 41 4.11 -0.50 7.84
N SER A 42 4.26 0.71 7.29
CA SER A 42 3.11 1.54 6.94
C SER A 42 2.26 0.93 5.82
N ALA A 43 2.90 0.35 4.81
CA ALA A 43 2.21 -0.34 3.71
C ALA A 43 1.46 -1.58 4.23
N ASN A 44 2.12 -2.42 5.02
CA ASN A 44 1.51 -3.60 5.61
C ASN A 44 0.34 -3.24 6.53
N ASN A 45 0.46 -2.19 7.34
CA ASN A 45 -0.64 -1.73 8.20
C ASN A 45 -1.84 -1.25 7.38
N ARG A 46 -1.61 -0.58 6.25
CA ARG A 46 -2.67 -0.18 5.32
C ARG A 46 -3.36 -1.39 4.70
N GLU A 47 -2.58 -2.38 4.26
CA GLU A 47 -3.09 -3.64 3.72
C GLU A 47 -3.93 -4.40 4.75
N ILE A 48 -3.43 -4.54 5.99
CA ILE A 48 -4.19 -5.16 7.10
C ILE A 48 -5.50 -4.41 7.35
N SER A 49 -5.47 -3.06 7.32
CA SER A 49 -6.69 -2.26 7.51
C SER A 49 -7.70 -2.50 6.39
N ASN A 50 -7.25 -2.57 5.15
CA ASN A 50 -8.13 -2.83 4.00
C ASN A 50 -8.74 -4.23 4.07
N LEU A 51 -7.93 -5.25 4.38
CA LEU A 51 -8.40 -6.63 4.51
C LEU A 51 -9.40 -6.76 5.67
N LYS A 52 -9.21 -6.04 6.78
CA LYS A 52 -10.20 -5.99 7.86
C LYS A 52 -11.53 -5.40 7.41
N LEU A 53 -11.49 -4.27 6.68
CA LEU A 53 -12.71 -3.67 6.12
C LEU A 53 -13.41 -4.62 5.15
N GLU A 54 -12.66 -5.34 4.32
CA GLU A 54 -13.21 -6.33 3.40
C GLU A 54 -13.88 -7.49 4.16
N ILE A 55 -13.22 -8.01 5.21
CA ILE A 55 -13.79 -9.03 6.09
C ILE A 55 -15.08 -8.54 6.75
N ASP A 56 -15.08 -7.32 7.29
CA ASP A 56 -16.25 -6.74 7.95
C ASP A 56 -17.42 -6.57 6.97
N ASN A 57 -17.15 -6.10 5.75
CA ASN A 57 -18.15 -6.00 4.69
C ASN A 57 -18.71 -7.37 4.29
N LEU A 58 -17.84 -8.36 4.06
CA LEU A 58 -18.25 -9.72 3.71
C LEU A 58 -19.07 -10.37 4.82
N ASN A 59 -18.69 -10.16 6.08
CA ASN A 59 -19.48 -10.64 7.23
C ASN A 59 -20.85 -9.98 7.27
N SER A 60 -20.95 -8.67 7.02
CA SER A 60 -22.24 -7.99 6.96
C SER A 60 -23.12 -8.50 5.81
N GLU A 61 -22.52 -8.81 4.66
CA GLU A 61 -23.24 -9.38 3.51
C GLU A 61 -23.69 -10.83 3.82
N LEU A 62 -22.86 -11.60 4.51
CA LEU A 62 -23.19 -12.95 4.97
C LEU A 62 -24.32 -12.96 6.00
N GLU A 63 -24.31 -12.05 6.97
CA GLU A 63 -25.41 -11.90 7.95
C GLU A 63 -26.73 -11.55 7.26
N ASN A 64 -26.67 -10.72 6.21
CA ASN A 64 -27.83 -10.34 5.41
C ASN A 64 -28.11 -11.30 4.25
N SER A 65 -27.38 -12.40 4.11
CA SER A 65 -27.50 -13.33 2.97
C SER A 65 -28.87 -13.99 2.85
N SER A 66 -29.59 -14.11 3.97
CA SER A 66 -30.96 -14.64 3.98
C SER A 66 -32.04 -13.56 3.78
N SER A 67 -31.64 -12.29 3.59
CA SER A 67 -32.58 -11.21 3.30
C SER A 67 -33.13 -11.31 1.89
N ALA A 68 -34.36 -10.82 1.69
CA ALA A 68 -35.00 -10.80 0.37
C ALA A 68 -34.19 -9.95 -0.64
N ASP A 69 -33.58 -8.86 -0.17
CA ASP A 69 -32.78 -7.97 -1.00
C ASP A 69 -31.51 -8.66 -1.53
N PHE A 70 -30.83 -9.43 -0.68
CA PHE A 70 -29.66 -10.21 -1.09
C PHE A 70 -30.05 -11.31 -2.10
N ILE A 71 -31.14 -12.03 -1.85
CA ILE A 71 -31.65 -13.05 -2.77
C ILE A 71 -32.03 -12.43 -4.12
N GLU A 72 -32.69 -11.27 -4.13
CA GLU A 72 -33.03 -10.55 -5.36
C GLU A 72 -31.77 -10.08 -6.11
N LYS A 73 -30.76 -9.56 -5.38
CA LYS A 73 -29.47 -9.15 -5.95
C LYS A 73 -28.80 -10.32 -6.66
N VAL A 74 -28.62 -11.45 -5.98
CA VAL A 74 -28.03 -12.68 -6.57
C VAL A 74 -28.88 -13.19 -7.74
N ALA A 75 -30.20 -13.20 -7.62
CA ALA A 75 -31.08 -13.64 -8.69
C ALA A 75 -30.96 -12.74 -9.95
N ARG A 76 -30.81 -11.42 -9.79
CA ARG A 76 -30.62 -10.49 -10.92
C ARG A 76 -29.21 -10.54 -11.50
N GLU A 77 -28.19 -10.52 -10.65
CA GLU A 77 -26.78 -10.39 -11.05
C GLU A 77 -26.22 -11.72 -11.57
N ASP A 78 -26.44 -12.82 -10.86
CA ASP A 78 -25.85 -14.13 -11.19
C ASP A 78 -26.75 -14.99 -12.07
N LEU A 79 -28.08 -14.89 -11.88
CA LEU A 79 -29.06 -15.72 -12.59
C LEU A 79 -29.80 -14.98 -13.71
N GLY A 80 -29.63 -13.66 -13.83
CA GLY A 80 -30.34 -12.84 -14.82
C GLY A 80 -31.87 -12.87 -14.68
N MET A 81 -32.37 -13.24 -13.51
CA MET A 81 -33.79 -13.37 -13.21
C MET A 81 -34.41 -11.99 -12.93
N VAL A 82 -35.68 -11.84 -13.28
CA VAL A 82 -36.49 -10.66 -12.95
C VAL A 82 -37.87 -11.08 -12.48
N LYS A 83 -38.55 -10.18 -11.77
CA LYS A 83 -39.88 -10.50 -11.24
C LYS A 83 -40.87 -10.70 -12.40
N PRO A 84 -41.87 -11.59 -12.23
CA PRO A 84 -42.94 -11.73 -13.21
C PRO A 84 -43.57 -10.36 -13.50
N ARG A 85 -43.76 -10.02 -14.79
CA ARG A 85 -44.32 -8.75 -15.28
C ARG A 85 -43.37 -7.54 -15.21
N GLU A 86 -42.09 -7.74 -14.92
CA GLU A 86 -41.06 -6.71 -15.03
C GLU A 86 -40.48 -6.65 -16.47
N VAL A 87 -40.28 -5.45 -17.03
CA VAL A 87 -39.71 -5.27 -18.38
C VAL A 87 -38.27 -4.77 -18.25
N ILE A 88 -37.32 -5.54 -18.76
CA ILE A 88 -35.90 -5.16 -18.80
C ILE A 88 -35.65 -4.31 -20.04
N TYR A 89 -35.06 -3.12 -19.84
CA TYR A 89 -34.54 -2.31 -20.94
C TYR A 89 -33.06 -2.61 -21.15
N VAL A 90 -32.73 -3.24 -22.28
CA VAL A 90 -31.34 -3.46 -22.70
C VAL A 90 -31.00 -2.44 -23.78
N ASP A 91 -30.05 -1.55 -23.49
CA ASP A 91 -29.53 -0.61 -24.47
C ASP A 91 -28.61 -1.34 -25.46
N LYS A 92 -29.11 -1.53 -26.70
CA LYS A 92 -28.40 -2.22 -27.79
C LYS A 92 -27.17 -1.46 -28.29
N ASN A 93 -27.00 -0.18 -27.92
CA ASN A 93 -25.85 0.62 -28.36
C ASN A 93 -24.71 0.66 -27.34
N LYS A 94 -24.93 0.17 -26.11
CA LYS A 94 -23.93 0.18 -25.04
C LYS A 94 -22.65 -0.60 -25.43
N ASP A 95 -22.82 -1.72 -26.13
CA ASP A 95 -21.71 -2.60 -26.56
C ASP A 95 -20.87 -2.02 -27.71
N LYS A 96 -21.40 -1.05 -28.47
CA LYS A 96 -20.67 -0.45 -29.61
C LYS A 96 -19.63 0.58 -29.16
N THR A 97 -19.89 1.25 -28.03
CA THR A 97 -19.00 2.26 -27.47
C THR A 97 -17.75 1.67 -26.80
N GLU A 98 -17.84 0.51 -26.13
CA GLU A 98 -16.68 -0.10 -25.46
C GLU A 98 -15.62 -0.66 -26.42
N ASN A 99 -16.02 -1.08 -27.63
CA ASN A 99 -15.10 -1.67 -28.61
C ASN A 99 -14.34 -0.64 -29.45
N THR A 100 -14.71 0.64 -29.39
CA THR A 100 -14.05 1.71 -30.17
C THR A 100 -12.94 2.40 -29.37
N ASP A 101 -12.92 2.28 -28.03
CA ASP A 101 -11.96 2.96 -27.14
C ASP A 101 -10.72 2.11 -26.78
N LYS A 102 -10.70 0.81 -27.15
CA LYS A 102 -9.52 -0.07 -26.94
C LYS A 102 -8.62 -0.19 -28.18
N GLY A 103 -8.79 0.70 -29.15
CA GLY A 103 -8.13 0.65 -30.45
C GLY A 103 -7.62 1.99 -30.94
N ILE A 104 -6.96 2.79 -30.09
CA ILE A 104 -6.06 3.88 -30.48
C ILE A 104 -4.85 3.87 -29.54
#